data_AF-A0A7C6XDB1-F1
#
_entry.id   AF-A0A7C6XDB1-F1
#
_cell.length_a   1.000
_cell.length_b   1.000
_cell.length_c   1.000
_cell.angle_alpha   90.00
_cell.angle_beta   90.00
_cell.angle_gamma   90.00
#
_symmetry.space_group_name_H-M   'P 1'
#
loop_
_entity.id
_entity.type
_entity.pdbx_description
1 polymer ?
#
loop_
_entity_poly.entity_id
_entity_poly.type
_entity_poly.pdbx_seq_one_letter_code
_entity_poly.pdbx_strand_id
1 'polypeptide(L)'
;PLQLLWINLVTDGAPTVALSQEPPHGRVLDEPPRPTNAPIIARALVFRIAFVALFMAAGTIGTFLWTWVHGDLAQARTVAFATMSVFQLFNIYNTRSLTDSVFRIGLWSNRWVTWGVLFSATLLIAAIHIGFLQTALRTVPLTLGQWGIVVLVSSTVLIAEEIRKWVAPGLFGLEISNSRETARAPVRVR
;
A
#
# COMPACT_ATOMS: atom_id res chain seq x y z
N PRO A 1 -12.57 8.42 -13.74
CA PRO A 1 -13.44 7.79 -12.71
C PRO A 1 -13.39 6.26 -12.75
N LEU A 2 -13.59 5.62 -13.91
CA LEU A 2 -13.55 4.14 -14.04
C LEU A 2 -12.20 3.53 -13.63
N GLN A 3 -11.09 4.19 -13.97
CA GLN A 3 -9.75 3.78 -13.53
C GLN A 3 -9.60 3.76 -11.99
N LEU A 4 -10.15 4.75 -11.29
CA LEU A 4 -10.14 4.78 -9.82
C LEU A 4 -11.04 3.70 -9.21
N LEU A 5 -12.19 3.41 -9.83
CA LEU A 5 -13.05 2.30 -9.43
C LEU A 5 -12.32 0.97 -9.56
N TRP A 6 -11.63 0.76 -10.69
CA TRP A 6 -10.83 -0.44 -10.92
C TRP A 6 -9.73 -0.61 -9.87
N ILE A 7 -9.02 0.47 -9.56
CA ILE A 7 -7.99 0.48 -8.51
C ILE A 7 -8.57 -0.02 -7.17
N ASN A 8 -9.61 0.65 -6.68
CA ASN A 8 -10.14 0.38 -5.34
C ASN A 8 -10.86 -0.98 -5.25
N LEU A 9 -11.48 -1.44 -6.33
CA LEU A 9 -12.27 -2.68 -6.32
C LEU A 9 -11.43 -3.90 -6.70
N VAL A 10 -10.67 -3.79 -7.78
CA VAL A 10 -9.99 -4.95 -8.40
C VAL A 10 -8.55 -5.03 -7.91
N THR A 11 -7.79 -3.94 -8.05
CA THR A 11 -6.36 -3.95 -7.69
C THR A 11 -6.17 -4.15 -6.19
N ASP A 12 -6.92 -3.42 -5.38
CA ASP A 12 -6.82 -3.48 -3.91
C ASP A 12 -7.67 -4.59 -3.28
N GLY A 13 -8.75 -5.02 -3.95
CA GLY A 13 -9.69 -5.99 -3.40
C GLY A 13 -9.06 -7.35 -3.14
N ALA A 14 -8.42 -7.95 -4.16
CA ALA A 14 -7.85 -9.29 -4.04
C ALA A 14 -6.75 -9.40 -2.95
N PRO A 15 -5.78 -8.46 -2.88
CA PRO A 15 -4.77 -8.50 -1.83
C PRO A 15 -5.33 -8.19 -0.44
N THR A 16 -6.39 -7.37 -0.32
CA THR A 16 -7.07 -7.10 0.96
C THR A 16 -7.72 -8.37 1.51
N VAL A 17 -8.39 -9.14 0.65
CA VAL A 17 -8.92 -10.46 1.05
C VAL A 17 -7.79 -11.38 1.46
N ALA A 18 -6.66 -11.35 0.76
CA ALA A 18 -5.50 -12.16 1.14
C ALA A 18 -4.86 -11.74 2.47
N LEU A 19 -4.85 -10.44 2.80
CA LEU A 19 -4.38 -9.92 4.10
C LEU A 19 -5.26 -10.40 5.25
N SER A 20 -6.55 -10.69 5.01
CA SER A 20 -7.42 -11.30 6.04
C SER A 20 -6.96 -12.69 6.47
N GLN A 21 -6.13 -13.35 5.65
CA GLN A 21 -5.53 -14.66 5.90
C GLN A 21 -4.07 -14.54 6.41
N GLU A 22 -3.62 -13.35 6.78
CA GLU A 22 -2.28 -13.15 7.36
C GLU A 22 -2.20 -13.83 8.74
N PRO A 23 -1.21 -14.70 8.97
CA PRO A 23 -1.04 -15.33 10.27
C PRO A 23 -0.70 -14.26 11.33
N PRO A 24 -1.11 -14.46 12.59
CA PRO A 24 -0.76 -13.54 13.67
C PRO A 24 0.77 -13.48 13.85
N HIS A 25 1.31 -12.26 13.88
CA HIS A 25 2.74 -12.00 14.02
C HIS A 25 3.13 -11.76 15.49
N GLY A 26 4.24 -12.34 15.93
CA GLY A 26 4.81 -12.09 17.26
C GLY A 26 4.09 -12.78 18.41
N ARG A 27 4.23 -12.23 19.63
CA ARG A 27 3.68 -12.77 20.88
C ARG A 27 2.32 -12.14 21.20
N VAL A 28 1.35 -12.27 20.29
CA VAL A 28 0.01 -11.66 20.43
C VAL A 28 -0.67 -12.07 21.74
N LEU A 29 -0.42 -13.29 22.23
CA LEU A 29 -0.97 -13.79 23.49
C LEU A 29 -0.24 -13.29 24.75
N ASP A 30 1.00 -12.81 24.63
CA ASP A 30 1.74 -12.24 25.75
C ASP A 30 1.50 -10.72 25.88
N GLU A 31 0.79 -10.12 24.92
CA GLU A 31 0.41 -8.72 24.97
C GLU A 31 -0.88 -8.53 25.80
N PRO A 32 -0.94 -7.48 26.66
CA PRO A 32 -2.13 -7.20 27.43
C PRO A 32 -3.31 -6.82 26.50
N PRO A 33 -4.56 -7.12 26.90
CA PRO A 33 -5.74 -6.77 26.11
C PRO A 33 -5.76 -5.29 25.71
N ARG A 34 -6.12 -5.00 24.46
CA ARG A 34 -6.23 -3.62 23.96
C ARG A 34 -7.30 -2.88 24.79
N PRO A 35 -7.00 -1.69 25.34
CA PRO A 35 -7.95 -0.97 26.18
C PRO A 35 -9.15 -0.49 25.34
N THR A 36 -10.35 -0.54 25.90
CA THR A 36 -11.61 -0.17 25.23
C THR A 36 -11.65 1.27 24.71
N ASN A 37 -10.88 2.16 25.33
CA ASN A 37 -10.80 3.58 24.95
C ASN A 37 -9.66 3.88 23.96
N ALA A 38 -8.86 2.89 23.54
CA ALA A 38 -7.82 3.14 22.53
C ALA A 38 -8.47 3.41 21.16
N PRO A 39 -8.08 4.49 20.46
CA PRO A 39 -8.58 4.76 19.13
C PRO A 39 -8.16 3.63 18.17
N ILE A 40 -9.05 3.28 17.24
CA ILE A 40 -8.75 2.33 16.16
C ILE A 40 -7.67 2.92 15.26
N ILE A 41 -7.79 4.22 14.95
CA ILE A 41 -6.86 4.99 14.14
C ILE A 41 -6.08 5.94 15.06
N ALA A 42 -4.86 5.56 15.40
CA ALA A 42 -3.93 6.39 16.17
C ALA A 42 -3.33 7.51 15.29
N ARG A 43 -2.82 8.59 15.88
CA ARG A 43 -2.27 9.73 15.12
C ARG A 43 -1.07 9.32 14.28
N ALA A 44 -0.19 8.45 14.80
CA ALA A 44 0.93 7.90 14.04
C ALA A 44 0.46 7.11 12.81
N LEU A 45 -0.68 6.40 12.91
CA LEU A 45 -1.27 5.72 11.77
C LEU A 45 -1.75 6.72 10.71
N VAL A 46 -2.38 7.82 11.11
CA VAL A 46 -2.78 8.90 10.19
C VAL A 46 -1.56 9.52 9.52
N PHE A 47 -0.50 9.86 10.28
CA PHE A 47 0.72 10.42 9.73
C PHE A 47 1.39 9.48 8.73
N ARG A 48 1.42 8.18 9.02
CA ARG A 48 1.92 7.17 8.07
C ARG A 48 1.08 7.12 6.80
N ILE A 49 -0.24 7.04 6.92
CA ILE A 49 -1.15 7.00 5.77
C ILE A 49 -0.94 8.26 4.91
N ALA A 50 -0.87 9.44 5.54
CA ALA A 50 -0.62 10.70 4.84
C ALA A 50 0.75 10.70 4.13
N PHE A 51 1.81 10.24 4.80
CA PHE A 51 3.14 10.13 4.21
C PHE A 51 3.16 9.22 2.97
N VAL A 52 2.63 8.00 3.09
CA VAL A 52 2.59 7.03 1.98
C VAL A 52 1.71 7.56 0.85
N ALA A 53 0.54 8.13 1.17
CA ALA A 53 -0.36 8.70 0.16
C ALA A 53 0.29 9.85 -0.62
N LEU A 54 0.95 10.78 0.08
CA LEU A 54 1.68 11.89 -0.56
C LEU A 54 2.84 11.38 -1.41
N PHE A 55 3.58 10.38 -0.93
CA PHE A 55 4.68 9.79 -1.66
C PHE A 55 4.21 9.11 -2.96
N MET A 56 3.17 8.28 -2.88
CA MET A 56 2.58 7.61 -4.05
C MET A 56 1.97 8.63 -5.02
N ALA A 57 1.33 9.68 -4.50
CA ALA A 57 0.78 10.76 -5.33
C ALA A 57 1.89 11.52 -6.06
N ALA A 58 2.97 11.90 -5.37
CA ALA A 58 4.12 12.56 -5.98
C ALA A 58 4.78 11.70 -7.05
N GLY A 59 4.98 10.40 -6.79
CA GLY A 59 5.52 9.47 -7.78
C GLY A 59 4.62 9.31 -9.01
N THR A 60 3.30 9.18 -8.79
CA THR A 60 2.31 9.04 -9.87
C THR A 60 2.19 10.30 -10.72
N ILE A 61 2.18 11.48 -10.08
CA ILE A 61 2.19 12.76 -10.79
C ILE A 61 3.53 12.93 -11.53
N GLY A 62 4.64 12.52 -10.93
CA GLY A 62 5.96 12.55 -11.57
C GLY A 62 6.02 11.73 -12.85
N THR A 63 5.57 10.47 -12.83
CA THR A 63 5.55 9.62 -14.04
C THR A 63 4.54 10.11 -15.07
N PHE A 64 3.40 10.65 -14.63
CA PHE A 64 2.42 11.31 -15.49
C PHE A 64 3.02 12.50 -16.23
N LEU A 65 3.63 13.44 -15.51
CA LEU A 65 4.22 14.66 -16.10
C LEU A 65 5.37 14.31 -17.03
N TRP A 66 6.23 13.37 -16.62
CA TRP A 66 7.33 12.92 -17.46
C TRP A 66 6.83 12.32 -18.78
N THR A 67 5.79 11.49 -18.73
CA THR A 67 5.20 10.89 -19.94
C THR A 67 4.44 11.92 -20.77
N TRP A 68 3.73 12.87 -20.14
CA TRP A 68 2.99 13.92 -20.82
C TRP A 68 3.91 14.81 -21.65
N VAL A 69 5.07 15.18 -21.11
CA VAL A 69 6.02 16.06 -21.81
C VAL A 69 6.62 15.38 -23.04
N HIS A 70 6.74 14.06 -23.04
CA HIS A 70 7.40 13.28 -24.11
C HIS A 70 6.43 12.47 -24.98
N GLY A 71 5.12 12.56 -24.73
CA GLY A 71 4.14 11.67 -25.32
C GLY A 71 2.72 12.24 -25.31
N ASP A 72 1.73 11.38 -25.50
CA ASP A 72 0.32 11.79 -25.53
C ASP A 72 -0.32 11.74 -24.14
N LEU A 73 -1.33 12.58 -23.95
CA LEU A 73 -2.17 12.63 -22.77
C LEU A 73 -2.82 11.26 -22.45
N ALA A 74 -3.28 10.51 -23.46
CA ALA A 74 -3.86 9.19 -23.22
C ALA A 74 -2.82 8.20 -22.64
N GLN A 75 -1.58 8.28 -23.12
CA GLN A 75 -0.47 7.49 -22.63
C GLN A 75 -0.08 7.91 -21.21
N ALA A 76 0.04 9.21 -20.95
CA ALA A 76 0.33 9.74 -19.61
C ALA A 76 -0.71 9.28 -18.57
N ARG A 77 -2.02 9.34 -18.91
CA ARG A 77 -3.10 8.81 -18.07
C ARG A 77 -2.95 7.32 -17.78
N THR A 78 -2.56 6.53 -18.79
CA THR A 78 -2.35 5.10 -18.61
C THR A 78 -1.14 4.80 -17.74
N VAL A 79 -0.04 5.56 -17.91
CA VAL A 79 1.14 5.46 -17.03
C VAL A 79 0.78 5.83 -15.59
N ALA A 80 0.01 6.89 -15.37
CA ALA A 80 -0.43 7.28 -14.04
C ALA A 80 -1.29 6.19 -13.38
N PHE A 81 -2.26 5.64 -14.13
CA PHE A 81 -3.08 4.52 -13.67
C PHE A 81 -2.22 3.31 -13.30
N ALA A 82 -1.30 2.89 -14.17
CA ALA A 82 -0.40 1.77 -13.92
C ALA A 82 0.52 2.04 -12.71
N THR A 83 1.11 3.24 -12.62
CA THR A 83 1.99 3.64 -11.51
C THR A 83 1.26 3.59 -10.18
N MET A 84 0.06 4.14 -10.11
CA MET A 84 -0.76 4.12 -8.90
C MET A 84 -1.16 2.69 -8.51
N SER A 85 -1.58 1.86 -9.47
CA SER A 85 -1.90 0.45 -9.22
C SER A 85 -0.69 -0.33 -8.71
N VAL A 86 0.47 -0.19 -9.35
CA VAL A 86 1.69 -0.90 -8.94
C VAL A 86 2.21 -0.39 -7.59
N PHE A 87 2.05 0.91 -7.29
CA PHE A 87 2.33 1.45 -5.96
C PHE A 87 1.52 0.74 -4.87
N GLN A 88 0.22 0.53 -5.10
CA GLN A 88 -0.64 -0.18 -4.15
C GLN A 88 -0.19 -1.62 -3.97
N LEU A 89 0.14 -2.33 -5.06
CA LEU A 89 0.68 -3.70 -5.01
C LEU A 89 1.94 -3.80 -4.14
N PHE A 90 2.86 -2.84 -4.25
CA PHE A 90 4.02 -2.78 -3.37
C PHE A 90 3.66 -2.39 -1.94
N ASN A 91 2.76 -1.42 -1.76
CA ASN A 91 2.34 -0.94 -0.45
C ASN A 91 1.62 -2.02 0.37
N ILE A 92 0.96 -2.99 -0.27
CA ILE A 92 0.37 -4.16 0.40
C ILE A 92 1.41 -4.92 1.23
N TYR A 93 2.66 -5.02 0.77
CA TYR A 93 3.71 -5.64 1.58
C TYR A 93 4.07 -4.80 2.79
N ASN A 94 4.09 -3.46 2.65
CA ASN A 94 4.34 -2.55 3.75
C ASN A 94 3.20 -2.53 4.79
N THR A 95 1.98 -2.88 4.42
CA THR A 95 0.84 -2.95 5.36
C THR A 95 0.77 -4.27 6.14
N ARG A 96 1.52 -5.30 5.76
CA ARG A 96 1.58 -6.59 6.48
C ARG A 96 2.10 -6.45 7.91
N SER A 97 3.00 -5.51 8.15
CA SER A 97 3.42 -5.15 9.50
C SER A 97 3.70 -3.66 9.62
N LEU A 98 3.16 -3.07 10.69
CA LEU A 98 3.35 -1.65 11.02
C LEU A 98 4.74 -1.38 11.60
N THR A 99 5.33 -2.37 12.26
CA THR A 99 6.56 -2.23 13.07
C THR A 99 7.73 -3.02 12.48
N ASP A 100 7.49 -4.23 12.00
CA ASP A 100 8.55 -5.09 11.48
C ASP A 100 8.88 -4.75 10.03
N SER A 101 10.16 -4.89 9.70
CA SER A 101 10.66 -4.76 8.33
C SER A 101 10.07 -5.87 7.45
N VAL A 102 9.66 -5.51 6.23
CA VAL A 102 9.18 -6.45 5.21
C VAL A 102 10.26 -7.48 4.86
N PHE A 103 11.54 -7.09 4.89
CA PHE A 103 12.66 -7.99 4.62
C PHE A 103 12.89 -9.01 5.73
N ARG A 104 12.51 -8.67 6.98
CA ARG A 104 12.57 -9.60 8.11
C ARG A 104 11.43 -10.62 8.08
N ILE A 105 10.23 -10.19 7.68
CA ILE A 105 9.06 -11.06 7.52
C ILE A 105 9.17 -11.94 6.27
N GLY A 106 9.84 -11.44 5.23
CA GLY A 106 9.96 -12.08 3.93
C GLY A 106 8.74 -11.86 3.04
N LEU A 107 8.99 -11.64 1.75
CA LEU A 107 7.93 -11.39 0.76
C LEU A 107 7.05 -12.62 0.51
N TRP A 108 7.59 -13.82 0.76
CA TRP A 108 6.95 -15.11 0.46
C TRP A 108 6.34 -15.81 1.69
N SER A 109 6.42 -15.21 2.88
CA SER A 109 5.94 -15.85 4.11
C SER A 109 4.43 -16.05 4.11
N ASN A 110 3.66 -15.15 3.48
CA ASN A 110 2.25 -15.38 3.19
C ASN A 110 2.02 -15.58 1.69
N ARG A 111 1.83 -16.84 1.32
CA ARG A 111 1.49 -17.26 -0.05
C ARG A 111 0.17 -16.66 -0.52
N TRP A 112 -0.82 -16.44 0.34
CA TRP A 112 -2.09 -15.82 -0.05
C TRP A 112 -1.91 -14.39 -0.52
N VAL A 113 -1.16 -13.57 0.24
CA VAL A 113 -0.87 -12.17 -0.16
C VAL A 113 -0.12 -12.15 -1.49
N THR A 114 0.84 -13.05 -1.66
CA THR A 114 1.59 -13.17 -2.92
C THR A 114 0.66 -13.53 -4.08
N TRP A 115 -0.24 -14.51 -3.91
CA TRP A 115 -1.23 -14.87 -4.93
C TRP A 115 -2.19 -13.72 -5.23
N GLY A 116 -2.65 -13.00 -4.22
CA GLY A 116 -3.51 -11.82 -4.39
C GLY A 116 -2.82 -10.72 -5.19
N VAL A 117 -1.56 -10.41 -4.87
CA VAL A 117 -0.75 -9.43 -5.61
C VAL A 117 -0.51 -9.88 -7.05
N LEU A 118 -0.14 -11.14 -7.28
CA LEU A 118 0.08 -11.68 -8.63
C LEU A 118 -1.20 -11.67 -9.47
N PHE A 119 -2.34 -12.00 -8.85
CA PHE A 119 -3.63 -11.94 -9.49
C PHE A 119 -3.99 -10.50 -9.90
N SER A 120 -3.87 -9.54 -8.98
CA SER A 120 -4.11 -8.12 -9.27
C SER A 120 -3.15 -7.56 -10.32
N ALA A 121 -1.87 -7.95 -10.29
CA ALA A 121 -0.89 -7.56 -11.31
C ALA A 121 -1.27 -8.10 -12.69
N THR A 122 -1.70 -9.36 -12.76
CA THR A 122 -2.17 -9.98 -14.01
C THR A 122 -3.38 -9.26 -14.56
N LEU A 123 -4.35 -8.92 -13.70
CA LEU A 123 -5.53 -8.14 -14.09
C LEU A 123 -5.17 -6.72 -14.54
N LEU A 124 -4.16 -6.09 -13.95
CA LEU A 124 -3.66 -4.79 -14.41
C LEU A 124 -3.05 -4.86 -15.81
N ILE A 125 -2.23 -5.90 -16.08
CA ILE A 125 -1.66 -6.14 -17.41
C ILE A 125 -2.79 -6.39 -18.42
N ALA A 126 -3.77 -7.22 -18.06
CA ALA A 126 -4.95 -7.46 -18.89
C ALA A 126 -5.74 -6.17 -19.16
N ALA A 127 -5.93 -5.31 -18.16
CA ALA A 127 -6.62 -4.04 -18.28
C ALA A 127 -5.95 -3.05 -19.26
N ILE A 128 -4.65 -3.18 -19.47
CA ILE A 128 -3.87 -2.29 -20.33
C ILE A 128 -3.64 -2.87 -21.73
N HIS A 129 -3.75 -4.19 -21.91
CA HIS A 129 -3.44 -4.86 -23.19
C HIS A 129 -4.61 -5.56 -23.88
N ILE A 130 -5.73 -5.81 -23.18
CA ILE A 130 -6.93 -6.42 -23.79
C ILE A 130 -7.84 -5.33 -24.34
N GLY A 131 -8.13 -5.37 -25.65
CA GLY A 131 -8.91 -4.34 -26.36
C GLY A 131 -10.27 -3.99 -25.74
N PHE A 132 -11.01 -4.99 -25.24
CA PHE A 132 -12.27 -4.77 -24.53
C PHE A 132 -12.08 -3.90 -23.26
N LEU A 133 -11.08 -4.24 -22.44
CA LEU A 133 -10.78 -3.51 -21.21
C LEU A 133 -10.17 -2.14 -21.51
N GLN A 134 -9.34 -2.03 -22.55
CA GLN A 134 -8.81 -0.76 -23.02
C GLN A 134 -9.91 0.23 -23.38
N THR A 135 -10.95 -0.24 -24.05
CA THR A 135 -12.10 0.60 -24.42
C THR A 135 -12.86 1.07 -23.19
N ALA A 136 -13.10 0.18 -22.22
CA ALA A 136 -13.80 0.49 -20.98
C ALA A 136 -13.00 1.48 -20.07
N LEU A 137 -11.70 1.24 -19.91
CA LEU A 137 -10.83 2.02 -19.02
C LEU A 137 -10.16 3.20 -19.72
N ARG A 138 -10.34 3.34 -21.04
CA ARG A 138 -9.67 4.32 -21.91
C ARG A 138 -8.15 4.28 -21.72
N THR A 139 -7.57 3.09 -21.78
CA THR A 139 -6.13 2.84 -21.65
C THR A 139 -5.49 2.59 -23.01
N VAL A 140 -4.20 2.88 -23.10
CA VAL A 140 -3.36 2.69 -24.30
C VAL A 140 -2.27 1.67 -23.94
N PRO A 141 -1.88 0.75 -24.84
CA PRO A 141 -0.85 -0.23 -24.52
C PRO A 141 0.47 0.47 -24.14
N LEU A 142 1.09 -0.03 -23.07
CA LEU A 142 2.38 0.45 -22.58
C LEU A 142 3.52 -0.41 -23.17
N THR A 143 4.61 0.25 -23.54
CA THR A 143 5.83 -0.46 -23.97
C THR A 143 6.56 -1.06 -22.77
N LEU A 144 7.46 -2.02 -23.02
CA LEU A 144 8.28 -2.63 -21.97
C LEU A 144 9.13 -1.59 -21.22
N GLY A 145 9.64 -0.57 -21.91
CA GLY A 145 10.40 0.52 -21.27
C GLY A 145 9.54 1.33 -20.29
N GLN A 146 8.29 1.62 -20.66
CA GLN A 146 7.35 2.32 -19.79
C GLN A 146 6.97 1.48 -18.57
N TRP A 147 6.75 0.17 -18.77
CA TRP A 147 6.57 -0.76 -17.66
C TRP A 147 7.78 -0.79 -16.72
N GLY A 148 9.00 -0.74 -17.26
CA GLY A 148 10.22 -0.64 -16.48
C GLY A 148 10.24 0.60 -15.57
N ILE A 149 9.86 1.77 -16.12
CA ILE A 149 9.76 3.02 -15.34
C ILE A 149 8.67 2.92 -14.27
N VAL A 150 7.49 2.41 -14.62
CA VAL A 150 6.38 2.20 -13.68
C VAL A 150 6.83 1.33 -12.51
N VAL A 151 7.42 0.17 -12.77
CA VAL A 151 7.88 -0.75 -11.72
C VAL A 151 9.00 -0.12 -10.89
N LEU A 152 9.97 0.53 -11.55
CA LEU A 152 11.10 1.16 -10.88
C LEU A 152 10.63 2.24 -9.90
N VAL A 153 9.81 3.19 -10.38
CA VAL A 153 9.27 4.27 -9.55
C VAL A 153 8.36 3.69 -8.46
N SER A 154 7.47 2.75 -8.79
CA SER A 154 6.55 2.20 -7.82
C SER A 154 7.24 1.40 -6.71
N SER A 155 8.37 0.73 -7.01
CA SER A 155 9.14 -0.01 -6.02
C SER A 155 9.74 0.86 -4.91
N THR A 156 9.92 2.16 -5.18
CA THR A 156 10.49 3.12 -4.21
C THR A 156 9.64 3.27 -2.95
N VAL A 157 8.33 2.96 -2.99
CA VAL A 157 7.47 3.02 -1.80
C VAL A 157 7.87 1.97 -0.75
N LEU A 158 8.41 0.82 -1.16
CA LEU A 158 8.97 -0.16 -0.22
C LEU A 158 10.14 0.45 0.54
N ILE A 159 11.06 1.07 -0.20
CA ILE A 159 12.26 1.69 0.36
C ILE A 159 11.86 2.84 1.29
N ALA A 160 10.91 3.68 0.87
CA ALA A 160 10.43 4.81 1.68
C ALA A 160 9.83 4.36 3.02
N GLU A 161 9.01 3.30 3.03
CA GLU A 161 8.44 2.76 4.28
C GLU A 161 9.49 2.08 5.15
N GLU A 162 10.48 1.41 4.57
CA GLU A 162 11.57 0.80 5.33
C GLU A 162 12.47 1.86 5.98
N ILE A 163 12.79 2.96 5.26
CA ILE A 163 13.48 4.12 5.85
C ILE A 163 12.65 4.70 7.00
N ARG A 164 11.34 4.86 6.82
CA ARG A 164 10.45 5.35 7.90
C ARG A 164 10.50 4.43 9.13
N LYS A 165 10.44 3.11 8.94
CA LYS A 165 10.55 2.13 10.04
C LYS A 165 11.90 2.22 10.76
N TRP A 166 12.97 2.47 10.01
CA TRP A 166 14.32 2.58 10.56
C TRP A 166 14.56 3.90 11.32
N VAL A 167 14.09 5.03 10.80
CA VAL A 167 14.27 6.36 11.42
C VAL A 167 13.34 6.55 12.62
N ALA A 168 12.11 6.04 12.54
CA ALA A 168 11.09 6.26 13.56
C ALA A 168 10.45 4.95 14.07
N PRO A 169 11.24 3.98 14.57
CA PRO A 169 10.71 2.72 15.11
C PRO A 169 9.82 2.97 16.33
N GLY A 170 10.13 4.03 17.09
CA GLY A 170 9.38 4.45 18.27
C GLY A 170 8.10 5.22 17.98
N LEU A 171 7.83 5.73 16.77
CA LEU A 171 6.65 6.58 16.53
C LEU A 171 5.34 5.82 16.79
N PHE A 172 5.30 4.54 16.40
CA PHE A 172 4.17 3.65 16.68
C PHE A 172 4.28 2.98 18.05
N GLY A 173 5.49 2.65 18.51
CA GLY A 173 5.71 2.06 19.84
C GLY A 173 5.36 3.00 20.99
N LEU A 174 5.64 4.30 20.84
CA LEU A 174 5.34 5.33 21.84
C LEU A 174 3.84 5.60 21.95
N GLU A 175 3.08 5.58 20.86
CA GLU A 175 1.63 5.81 20.93
C GLU A 175 0.87 4.62 21.55
N ILE A 176 1.33 3.39 21.28
CA ILE A 176 0.83 2.18 21.96
C ILE A 176 1.20 2.23 23.45
N SER A 177 2.42 2.66 23.80
CA SER A 177 2.85 2.83 25.21
C SER A 177 2.06 3.92 25.94
N ASN A 178 1.85 5.08 25.32
CA ASN A 178 1.15 6.22 25.93
C ASN A 178 -0.36 5.93 26.09
N SER A 179 -0.93 5.12 25.19
CA SER A 179 -2.28 4.56 25.34
C SER A 179 -2.37 3.54 26.50
N ARG A 180 -1.28 2.84 26.82
CA ARG A 180 -1.20 1.91 27.96
C ARG A 180 -1.08 2.66 29.30
N GLU A 181 -0.36 3.78 29.36
CA GLU A 181 -0.28 4.61 30.57
C GLU A 181 -1.60 5.29 30.92
N THR A 182 -2.32 5.82 29.92
CA THR A 182 -3.66 6.38 30.12
C THR A 182 -4.70 5.32 30.53
N ALA A 183 -4.57 4.08 30.05
CA ALA A 183 -5.44 2.97 30.45
C ALA A 183 -5.13 2.38 31.85
N ARG A 184 -3.94 2.63 32.41
CA ARG A 184 -3.58 2.27 33.80
C ARG A 184 -4.06 3.30 34.83
N ALA A 185 -4.64 4.42 34.41
CA ALA A 185 -5.28 5.36 35.34
C ALA A 185 -6.40 4.61 36.09
N PRO A 186 -6.46 4.68 37.43
CA PRO A 186 -7.44 3.92 38.20
C PRO A 186 -8.84 4.30 37.74
N VAL A 187 -9.58 3.30 37.25
CA VAL A 187 -11.01 3.42 37.00
C VAL A 187 -11.65 3.75 38.34
N ARG A 188 -11.93 5.03 38.60
CA ARG A 188 -12.76 5.45 39.73
C ARG A 188 -14.15 4.89 39.47
N VAL A 189 -14.40 3.71 40.02
CA VAL A 189 -15.75 3.16 40.19
C VAL A 189 -16.49 4.15 41.09
N ARG A 190 -17.44 4.89 40.50
CA ARG A 190 -18.43 5.68 41.22
C ARG A 190 -19.70 4.87 41.35
#